data_AF-W1WSH6-F1
#
_entry.id   AF-W1WSH6-F1
#
_cell.length_a   1.000
_cell.length_b   1.000
_cell.length_c   1.000
_cell.angle_alpha   90.00
_cell.angle_beta   90.00
_cell.angle_gamma   90.00
#
_symmetry.space_group_name_H-M   'P 1'
#
loop_
_entity.id
_entity.type
_entity.pdbx_description
1 polymer ?
#
loop_
_entity_poly.entity_id
_entity_poly.type
_entity_poly.pdbx_seq_one_letter_code
_entity_poly.pdbx_strand_id
1 'polypeptide(L)'
;ANGAGEQPSKQAPSISEINIYTPKELNARQKDLVDIGRYTASGDQGALKSTIASAIERGTLTPQEVSIAIRQLYSAAGLKQMNAALATFDQLREERPEFGADYEKMVPKQTGLSALLGNGTNGAALTKQKTEEAKEGVQYNTFRMKKPKPQNRNRSRLGKLDRELVAAAAL
;
A
#
# COMPACT_ATOMS: atom_id res chain seq x y z
N ALA A 1 -23.55 -20.62 -68.54
CA ALA A 1 -24.04 -19.51 -67.70
C ALA A 1 -22.90 -19.02 -66.84
N ASN A 2 -22.70 -17.69 -66.83
CA ASN A 2 -21.61 -16.98 -66.17
C ASN A 2 -21.63 -17.14 -64.65
N GLY A 3 -20.43 -17.12 -64.06
CA GLY A 3 -20.20 -17.23 -62.62
C GLY A 3 -20.45 -15.94 -61.86
N ALA A 4 -20.73 -16.11 -60.57
CA ALA A 4 -20.62 -15.10 -59.51
C ALA A 4 -20.52 -15.85 -58.19
N GLY A 5 -19.36 -16.47 -57.93
CA GLY A 5 -19.00 -16.86 -56.57
C GLY A 5 -18.67 -15.59 -55.81
N GLU A 6 -19.56 -15.13 -54.94
CA GLU A 6 -19.27 -14.08 -53.97
C GLU A 6 -18.02 -14.48 -53.18
N GLN A 7 -16.93 -13.74 -53.40
CA GLN A 7 -15.77 -13.83 -52.53
C GLN A 7 -16.16 -13.22 -51.18
N PRO A 8 -16.03 -13.92 -50.05
CA PRO A 8 -16.09 -13.26 -48.76
C PRO A 8 -14.86 -12.38 -48.67
N SER A 9 -15.07 -11.06 -48.72
CA SER A 9 -14.05 -10.05 -48.47
C SER A 9 -13.38 -10.32 -47.13
N LYS A 10 -12.23 -11.01 -47.15
CA LYS A 10 -11.34 -11.13 -46.00
C LYS A 10 -10.58 -9.81 -45.87
N GLN A 11 -11.30 -8.75 -45.52
CA GLN A 11 -10.68 -7.54 -45.04
C GLN A 11 -10.07 -7.88 -43.68
N ALA A 12 -8.75 -7.97 -43.62
CA ALA A 12 -8.04 -8.03 -42.35
C ALA A 12 -8.46 -6.79 -41.54
N PRO A 13 -8.74 -6.93 -40.23
CA PRO A 13 -9.08 -5.77 -39.40
C PRO A 13 -7.97 -4.72 -39.55
N SER A 14 -8.38 -3.48 -39.83
CA SER A 14 -7.47 -2.36 -39.97
C SER A 14 -6.62 -2.21 -38.71
N ILE A 15 -5.32 -2.03 -38.87
CA ILE A 15 -4.33 -1.79 -37.79
C ILE A 15 -4.75 -0.65 -36.83
N SER A 16 -5.74 0.16 -37.21
CA SER A 16 -6.34 1.25 -36.46
C SER A 16 -7.07 0.85 -35.16
N GLU A 17 -7.31 -0.43 -34.90
CA GLU A 17 -7.63 -0.92 -33.54
C GLU A 17 -6.37 -1.01 -32.66
N ILE A 18 -5.47 -0.03 -32.81
CA ILE A 18 -4.41 0.26 -31.84
C ILE A 18 -5.11 0.34 -30.49
N ASN A 19 -4.85 -0.66 -29.66
CA ASN A 19 -5.32 -0.80 -28.29
C ASN A 19 -5.42 0.58 -27.63
N ILE A 20 -6.62 1.18 -27.65
CA ILE A 20 -6.86 2.50 -27.10
C ILE A 20 -6.76 2.30 -25.59
N TYR A 21 -5.57 2.52 -25.05
CA TYR A 21 -5.38 2.57 -23.61
C TYR A 21 -6.22 3.74 -23.10
N THR A 22 -7.40 3.41 -22.59
CA THR A 22 -8.19 4.36 -21.81
C THR A 22 -7.56 4.33 -20.41
N PRO A 23 -6.85 5.38 -19.98
CA PRO A 23 -6.26 5.40 -18.66
C PRO A 23 -7.39 5.22 -17.66
N LYS A 24 -7.23 4.27 -16.75
CA LYS A 24 -8.19 4.11 -15.67
C LYS A 24 -8.17 5.41 -14.84
N GLU A 25 -9.28 6.13 -14.87
CA GLU A 25 -9.46 7.33 -14.04
C GLU A 25 -9.15 7.00 -12.58
N LEU A 26 -8.33 7.83 -11.95
CA LEU A 26 -8.02 7.70 -10.53
C LEU A 26 -9.30 7.97 -9.73
N ASN A 27 -9.56 7.13 -8.73
CA ASN A 27 -10.65 7.41 -7.80
C ASN A 27 -10.32 8.63 -6.93
N ALA A 28 -11.33 9.20 -6.25
CA ALA A 28 -11.15 10.42 -5.44
C ALA A 28 -10.02 10.29 -4.41
N ARG A 29 -9.93 9.15 -3.72
CA ARG A 29 -8.87 8.85 -2.74
C ARG A 29 -7.47 8.84 -3.38
N GLN A 30 -7.33 8.25 -4.56
CA GLN A 30 -6.07 8.21 -5.29
C GLN A 30 -5.67 9.61 -5.78
N LYS A 31 -6.63 10.41 -6.26
CA LYS A 31 -6.40 11.81 -6.66
C LYS A 31 -5.86 12.61 -5.46
N ASP A 32 -6.51 12.48 -4.30
CA ASP A 32 -6.08 13.15 -3.06
C ASP A 32 -4.67 12.73 -2.62
N LEU A 33 -4.35 11.44 -2.69
CA LEU A 33 -3.00 10.94 -2.37
C LEU A 33 -1.94 11.47 -3.36
N VAL A 34 -2.28 11.58 -4.64
CA VAL A 34 -1.39 12.14 -5.67
C VAL A 34 -1.14 13.62 -5.40
N ASP A 35 -2.17 14.40 -5.08
CA ASP A 35 -2.02 15.83 -4.77
C ASP A 35 -1.23 16.06 -3.48
N ILE A 36 -1.48 15.28 -2.42
CA ILE A 36 -0.64 15.30 -1.21
C ILE A 36 0.82 14.98 -1.56
N GLY A 37 1.05 13.99 -2.41
CA GLY A 37 2.37 13.63 -2.90
C GLY A 37 3.07 14.77 -3.62
N ARG A 38 2.36 15.41 -4.54
CA ARG A 38 2.84 16.56 -5.31
C ARG A 38 3.19 17.75 -4.42
N TYR A 39 2.30 18.14 -3.51
CA TYR A 39 2.53 19.30 -2.65
C TYR A 39 3.59 19.04 -1.58
N THR A 40 3.70 17.79 -1.10
CA THR A 40 4.83 17.39 -0.25
C THR A 40 6.15 17.48 -1.00
N ALA A 41 6.25 16.95 -2.22
CA ALA A 41 7.49 16.96 -2.99
C ALA A 41 7.93 18.36 -3.43
N SER A 42 6.97 19.22 -3.80
CA SER A 42 7.23 20.61 -4.19
C SER A 42 7.50 21.54 -3.01
N GLY A 43 7.09 21.16 -1.80
CA GLY A 43 7.25 21.97 -0.59
C GLY A 43 6.20 23.09 -0.45
N ASP A 44 5.12 23.06 -1.25
CA ASP A 44 4.01 24.01 -1.16
C ASP A 44 3.11 23.68 0.04
N GLN A 45 3.44 24.26 1.20
CA GLN A 45 2.75 23.99 2.46
C GLN A 45 1.31 24.53 2.47
N GLY A 46 1.05 25.63 1.76
CA GLY A 46 -0.29 26.22 1.70
C GLY A 46 -1.26 25.30 0.96
N ALA A 47 -0.87 24.85 -0.24
CA ALA A 47 -1.66 23.90 -1.02
C ALA A 47 -1.75 22.53 -0.33
N LEU A 48 -0.67 22.06 0.31
CA LEU A 48 -0.66 20.82 1.08
C LEU A 48 -1.70 20.85 2.20
N LYS A 49 -1.70 21.91 3.02
CA LYS A 49 -2.61 22.06 4.15
C LYS A 49 -4.08 22.07 3.72
N SER A 50 -4.42 22.84 2.68
CA SER A 50 -5.78 22.89 2.14
C SER A 50 -6.22 21.55 1.54
N THR A 51 -5.32 20.86 0.83
CA THR A 51 -5.60 19.54 0.24
C THR A 51 -5.87 18.50 1.30
N ILE A 52 -5.04 18.46 2.35
CA ILE A 52 -5.21 17.53 3.48
C ILE A 52 -6.53 17.79 4.19
N ALA A 53 -6.81 19.05 4.54
CA ALA A 53 -8.06 19.41 5.22
C ALA A 53 -9.28 18.97 4.40
N SER A 54 -9.28 19.28 3.10
CA SER A 54 -10.40 18.92 2.21
C SER A 54 -10.56 17.41 2.06
N ALA A 55 -9.48 16.64 1.99
CA ALA A 55 -9.54 15.18 1.87
C ALA A 55 -10.09 14.53 3.16
N ILE A 56 -9.76 15.09 4.31
CA ILE A 56 -10.24 14.63 5.62
C ILE A 56 -11.72 15.01 5.80
N GLU A 57 -12.11 16.25 5.49
CA GLU A 57 -13.50 16.73 5.60
C GLU A 57 -14.46 15.94 4.69
N ARG A 58 -14.00 15.55 3.48
CA ARG A 58 -14.77 14.68 2.58
C ARG A 58 -14.80 13.22 3.03
N GLY A 59 -13.99 12.83 4.00
CA GLY A 59 -13.82 11.45 4.43
C GLY A 59 -13.16 10.54 3.39
N THR A 60 -12.45 11.10 2.39
CA THR A 60 -11.71 10.31 1.40
C THR A 60 -10.41 9.75 1.97
N LEU A 61 -9.82 10.47 2.93
CA LEU A 61 -8.64 10.07 3.67
C LEU A 61 -8.83 10.31 5.17
N THR A 62 -8.32 9.39 5.98
CA THR A 62 -8.17 9.58 7.41
C THR A 62 -6.86 10.31 7.74
N PRO A 63 -6.77 11.03 8.88
CA PRO A 63 -5.54 11.63 9.38
C PRO A 63 -4.36 10.63 9.44
N GLN A 64 -4.65 9.37 9.77
CA GLN A 64 -3.63 8.32 9.80
C GLN A 64 -3.11 7.99 8.40
N GLU A 65 -3.98 7.88 7.40
CA GLU A 65 -3.59 7.66 6.01
C GLU A 65 -2.75 8.81 5.47
N VAL A 66 -3.08 10.05 5.83
CA VAL A 66 -2.28 11.23 5.48
C VAL A 66 -0.89 11.16 6.09
N SER A 67 -0.77 10.85 7.38
CA SER A 67 0.53 10.69 8.06
C SER A 67 1.39 9.60 7.41
N ILE A 68 0.78 8.46 7.06
CA ILE A 68 1.46 7.35 6.37
C ILE A 68 1.90 7.79 4.97
N ALA A 69 1.02 8.44 4.20
CA ALA A 69 1.31 8.89 2.85
C ALA A 69 2.49 9.87 2.82
N ILE A 70 2.51 10.86 3.72
CA ILE A 70 3.63 11.81 3.83
C ILE A 70 4.94 11.07 4.16
N ARG A 71 4.92 10.14 5.13
CA ARG A 71 6.10 9.37 5.53
C ARG A 71 6.65 8.47 4.42
N GLN A 72 5.77 7.89 3.59
CA GLN A 72 6.17 7.07 2.46
C GLN A 72 6.93 7.86 1.39
N LEU A 73 6.75 9.18 1.34
CA LEU A 73 7.46 10.05 0.39
C LEU A 73 8.91 10.33 0.81
N TYR A 74 9.39 9.83 1.94
CA TYR A 74 10.79 9.96 2.36
C TYR A 74 11.78 9.59 1.23
N SER A 75 11.53 8.50 0.53
CA SER A 75 12.43 8.01 -0.53
C SER A 75 12.39 8.86 -1.80
N ALA A 76 11.29 9.56 -2.06
CA ALA A 76 11.06 10.31 -3.30
C ALA A 76 11.28 11.83 -3.13
N ALA A 77 10.83 12.40 -2.01
CA ALA A 77 10.90 13.83 -1.70
C ALA A 77 12.04 14.19 -0.73
N GLY A 78 12.63 13.19 -0.06
CA GLY A 78 13.70 13.38 0.91
C GLY A 78 13.21 13.80 2.31
N LEU A 79 14.12 13.70 3.28
CA LEU A 79 13.82 13.93 4.71
C LEU A 79 13.29 15.34 4.98
N LYS A 80 13.88 16.35 4.35
CA LYS A 80 13.53 17.75 4.56
C LYS A 80 12.06 18.02 4.20
N GLN A 81 11.64 17.59 3.01
CA GLN A 81 10.27 17.83 2.54
C GLN A 81 9.26 17.00 3.31
N MET A 82 9.59 15.75 3.64
CA MET A 82 8.75 14.92 4.51
C MET A 82 8.54 15.58 5.88
N ASN A 83 9.60 16.06 6.54
CA ASN A 83 9.47 16.69 7.86
C ASN A 83 8.71 18.01 7.80
N ALA A 84 8.91 18.81 6.75
CA ALA A 84 8.13 20.04 6.55
C ALA A 84 6.64 19.74 6.38
N ALA A 85 6.30 18.74 5.56
CA ALA A 85 4.92 18.30 5.37
C ALA A 85 4.28 17.74 6.65
N LEU A 86 5.04 16.98 7.46
CA LEU A 86 4.57 16.51 8.76
C LEU A 86 4.31 17.66 9.73
N ALA A 87 5.20 18.66 9.79
CA ALA A 87 5.00 19.83 10.62
C ALA A 87 3.74 20.62 10.21
N THR A 88 3.51 20.79 8.90
CA THR A 88 2.28 21.40 8.37
C THR A 88 1.04 20.59 8.74
N PHE A 89 1.13 19.27 8.70
CA PHE A 89 0.03 18.40 9.11
C PHE A 89 -0.25 18.48 10.62
N ASP A 90 0.78 18.55 11.44
CA ASP A 90 0.63 18.71 12.90
C ASP A 90 0.03 20.09 13.24
N GLN A 91 0.46 21.17 12.57
CA GLN A 91 -0.18 22.49 12.70
C GLN A 91 -1.67 22.46 12.36
N LEU A 92 -2.04 21.74 11.29
CA LEU A 92 -3.45 21.59 10.93
C LEU A 92 -4.25 20.87 12.03
N ARG A 93 -3.65 19.89 12.71
CA ARG A 93 -4.30 19.16 13.81
C ARG A 93 -4.41 19.99 15.08
N GLU A 94 -3.51 20.95 15.29
CA GLU A 94 -3.62 21.94 16.37
C GLU A 94 -4.76 22.93 16.10
N GLU A 95 -4.93 23.37 14.85
CA GLU A 95 -6.03 24.28 14.45
C GLU A 95 -7.39 23.56 14.38
N ARG A 96 -7.37 22.28 14.06
CA ARG A 96 -8.55 21.42 13.89
C ARG A 96 -8.37 20.17 14.74
N PRO A 97 -8.63 20.25 16.07
CA PRO A 97 -8.47 19.09 16.97
C PRO A 97 -9.38 17.90 16.57
N GLU A 98 -10.44 18.17 15.80
CA GLU A 98 -11.29 17.18 15.13
C GLU A 98 -10.52 16.23 14.19
N PHE A 99 -9.36 16.63 13.64
CA PHE A 99 -8.47 15.78 12.85
C PHE A 99 -7.45 15.00 13.72
N GLY A 100 -7.55 15.13 15.04
CA GLY A 100 -6.71 14.48 16.04
C GLY A 100 -7.30 13.18 16.58
N ALA A 101 -7.14 12.94 17.88
CA ALA A 101 -7.59 11.71 18.55
C ALA A 101 -9.12 11.53 18.52
N ASP A 102 -9.86 12.61 18.31
CA ASP A 102 -11.32 12.58 18.23
C ASP A 102 -11.83 12.30 16.81
N TYR A 103 -10.96 12.28 15.79
CA TYR A 103 -11.36 11.97 14.41
C TYR A 103 -12.00 10.57 14.29
N GLU A 104 -11.42 9.56 14.95
CA GLU A 104 -11.97 8.20 14.95
C GLU A 104 -13.33 8.09 15.67
N LYS A 105 -13.72 9.09 16.47
CA LYS A 105 -15.03 9.14 17.13
C LYS A 105 -16.07 9.84 16.26
N MET A 106 -15.65 10.74 15.36
CA MET A 106 -16.53 11.50 14.46
C MET A 106 -16.81 10.78 13.14
N VAL A 107 -15.90 9.95 12.65
CA VAL A 107 -16.09 9.22 11.40
C VAL A 107 -16.82 7.89 11.66
N PRO A 108 -17.93 7.60 10.93
CA PRO A 108 -18.52 6.27 10.94
C PRO A 108 -17.45 5.27 10.56
N LYS A 109 -17.10 4.32 11.46
CA LYS A 109 -16.07 3.31 11.25
C LYS A 109 -16.21 2.70 9.86
N GLN A 110 -15.43 3.18 8.90
CA GLN A 110 -15.28 2.50 7.63
C GLN A 110 -14.45 1.26 7.94
N THR A 111 -15.14 0.13 7.98
CA THR A 111 -14.60 -1.22 8.11
C THR A 111 -13.63 -1.48 6.95
N GLY A 112 -12.41 -0.97 7.02
CA GLY A 112 -11.53 -0.91 5.84
C GLY A 112 -10.04 -1.15 6.09
N LEU A 113 -9.53 -0.88 7.31
CA LEU A 113 -8.13 -1.16 7.65
C LEU A 113 -7.97 -2.13 8.83
N SER A 114 -8.80 -2.05 9.86
CA SER A 114 -8.77 -3.00 11.00
C SER A 114 -9.15 -4.44 10.58
N ALA A 115 -10.00 -4.58 9.56
CA ALA A 115 -10.34 -5.88 8.97
C ALA A 115 -9.19 -6.47 8.13
N LEU A 116 -8.32 -5.62 7.57
CA LEU A 116 -7.15 -6.04 6.79
C LEU A 116 -5.91 -6.29 7.67
N LEU A 117 -5.80 -5.63 8.82
CA LEU A 117 -4.63 -5.75 9.71
C LEU A 117 -4.73 -6.86 10.76
N GLY A 118 -5.80 -7.66 10.76
CA GLY A 118 -5.94 -8.80 11.66
C GLY A 118 -6.20 -8.36 13.10
N ASN A 119 -7.49 -8.34 13.47
CA ASN A 119 -7.93 -8.32 14.86
C ASN A 119 -7.48 -9.63 15.55
N GLY A 120 -6.22 -9.67 15.99
CA GLY A 120 -5.72 -10.65 16.93
C GLY A 120 -6.36 -10.40 18.29
N THR A 121 -7.43 -11.14 18.55
CA THR A 121 -8.01 -11.42 19.86
C THR A 121 -6.99 -11.29 21.00
N ASN A 122 -7.29 -10.45 22.00
CA ASN A 122 -7.13 -10.75 23.42
C ASN A 122 -7.81 -9.67 24.26
N GLY A 123 -9.14 -9.66 24.24
CA GLY A 123 -9.91 -9.23 25.39
C GLY A 123 -9.82 -10.32 26.45
N ALA A 124 -8.82 -10.22 27.33
CA ALA A 124 -8.79 -10.98 28.57
C ALA A 124 -8.57 -9.97 29.71
N ALA A 125 -9.66 -9.72 30.44
CA ALA A 125 -9.67 -8.91 31.63
C ALA A 125 -8.64 -9.41 32.65
N LEU A 126 -7.77 -8.52 33.11
CA LEU A 126 -6.95 -8.75 34.30
C LEU A 126 -7.17 -7.59 35.27
N THR A 127 -8.16 -7.80 36.13
CA THR A 127 -8.21 -7.16 37.44
C THR A 127 -7.05 -7.71 38.27
N LYS A 128 -6.22 -6.81 38.82
CA LYS A 128 -5.64 -6.87 40.19
C LYS A 128 -4.58 -5.78 40.37
N GLN A 129 -4.80 -4.97 41.40
CA GLN A 129 -3.85 -4.02 41.98
C GLN A 129 -2.57 -4.71 42.47
N LYS A 130 -1.41 -4.06 42.32
CA LYS A 130 -0.51 -3.73 43.44
C LYS A 130 0.62 -2.77 43.03
N THR A 131 0.86 -1.80 43.91
CA THR A 131 1.96 -0.83 44.00
C THR A 131 3.36 -1.47 43.99
N GLU A 132 4.33 -0.82 43.35
CA GLU A 132 5.62 -0.33 43.89
C GLU A 132 6.74 -0.27 42.82
N GLU A 133 7.69 0.61 43.09
CA GLU A 133 8.71 1.23 42.25
C GLU A 133 9.79 0.33 41.60
N ALA A 134 10.42 0.97 40.60
CA ALA A 134 11.84 0.92 40.24
C ALA A 134 12.36 -0.15 39.27
N LYS A 135 12.94 0.40 38.19
CA LYS A 135 13.90 -0.17 37.22
C LYS A 135 13.39 -1.35 36.38
N GLU A 136 13.29 -1.13 35.07
CA GLU A 136 13.90 -2.05 34.11
C GLU A 136 13.90 -1.42 32.71
N GLY A 137 15.02 -1.58 32.01
CA GLY A 137 15.20 -1.10 30.65
C GLY A 137 14.15 -1.69 29.72
N VAL A 138 13.77 -0.91 28.71
CA VAL A 138 12.88 -1.36 27.64
C VAL A 138 13.48 -2.62 27.01
N GLN A 139 12.95 -3.79 27.39
CA GLN A 139 13.35 -5.07 26.83
C GLN A 139 12.78 -5.16 25.43
N TYR A 140 13.56 -4.73 24.44
CA TYR A 140 13.23 -5.00 23.05
C TYR A 140 13.26 -6.51 22.85
N ASN A 141 12.08 -7.09 22.60
CA ASN A 141 11.94 -8.50 22.29
C ASN A 141 12.61 -8.75 20.92
N THR A 142 13.91 -9.03 20.94
CA THR A 142 14.66 -9.34 19.72
C THR A 142 14.23 -10.73 19.29
N PHE A 143 13.34 -10.79 18.30
CA PHE A 143 13.01 -12.06 17.63
C PHE A 143 14.31 -12.67 17.13
N ARG A 144 14.78 -13.72 17.80
CA ARG A 144 15.93 -14.50 17.36
C ARG A 144 15.52 -15.24 16.09
N MET A 145 15.70 -14.59 14.94
CA MET A 145 15.48 -15.21 13.63
C MET A 145 16.41 -16.41 13.53
N LYS A 146 15.87 -17.63 13.67
CA LYS A 146 16.62 -18.82 13.29
C LYS A 146 16.87 -18.72 11.79
N LYS A 147 18.15 -18.67 11.39
CA LYS A 147 18.51 -18.71 9.97
C LYS A 147 17.76 -19.89 9.33
N PRO A 148 17.05 -19.69 8.20
CA PRO A 148 16.46 -20.80 7.49
C PRO A 148 17.57 -21.78 7.12
N LYS A 149 17.31 -23.08 7.30
CA LYS A 149 18.23 -24.15 6.87
C LYS A 149 18.56 -23.91 5.39
N PRO A 150 19.82 -24.01 4.97
CA PRO A 150 20.16 -23.86 3.55
C PRO A 150 19.35 -24.87 2.75
N GLN A 151 18.53 -24.36 1.84
CA GLN A 151 17.79 -25.17 0.87
C GLN A 151 18.83 -25.95 0.06
N ASN A 152 18.84 -27.28 0.18
CA ASN A 152 19.74 -28.12 -0.61
C ASN A 152 19.36 -28.01 -2.10
N ARG A 153 20.07 -27.14 -2.82
CA ARG A 153 19.88 -26.91 -4.27
C ARG A 153 20.27 -28.12 -5.13
N ASN A 154 20.89 -29.15 -4.57
CA ASN A 154 21.24 -30.37 -5.29
C ASN A 154 20.07 -31.36 -5.40
N ARG A 155 18.90 -31.07 -4.84
CA ARG A 155 17.66 -31.79 -5.20
C ARG A 155 17.01 -31.19 -6.45
N SER A 156 17.84 -30.81 -7.42
CA SER A 156 17.37 -30.40 -8.73
C SER A 156 16.72 -31.61 -9.40
N ARG A 157 15.48 -31.43 -9.90
CA ARG A 157 14.75 -32.46 -10.68
C ARG A 157 15.51 -32.87 -11.96
N LEU A 158 16.59 -32.16 -12.31
CA LEU A 158 17.47 -32.44 -13.44
C LEU A 158 18.10 -33.84 -13.36
N GLY A 159 18.53 -34.30 -12.19
CA GLY A 159 19.15 -35.62 -12.04
C GLY A 159 18.19 -36.81 -12.22
N LYS A 160 16.87 -36.58 -12.22
CA LYS A 160 15.88 -37.61 -12.57
C LYS A 160 15.69 -37.73 -14.08
N LEU A 161 15.79 -36.61 -14.80
CA LEU A 161 15.63 -36.55 -16.25
C LEU A 161 16.79 -37.26 -16.97
N ASP A 162 18.03 -37.09 -16.49
CA ASP A 162 19.19 -37.81 -17.03
C ASP A 162 19.08 -39.32 -16.87
N ARG A 163 18.50 -39.81 -15.77
CA ARG A 163 18.37 -41.25 -15.52
C ARG A 163 17.32 -41.90 -16.41
N GLU A 164 16.22 -41.21 -16.72
CA GLU A 164 15.20 -41.68 -17.65
C GLU A 164 15.69 -41.61 -19.11
N LEU A 165 16.46 -40.58 -19.48
CA LEU A 165 17.08 -40.47 -20.82
C LEU A 165 18.11 -41.58 -21.07
N VAL A 166 18.94 -41.91 -20.07
CA VAL A 166 19.91 -43.02 -20.18
C VAL A 166 19.21 -44.39 -20.24
N ALA A 167 18.09 -44.57 -19.53
CA ALA A 167 17.31 -45.80 -19.60
C ALA A 167 16.58 -45.98 -20.95
N ALA A 168 16.14 -44.89 -21.58
CA ALA A 168 15.49 -44.91 -22.89
C ALA A 168 16.45 -45.20 -24.06
N ALA A 169 17.76 -44.97 -23.86
CA ALA A 169 18.79 -45.24 -24.87
C ALA A 169 19.38 -46.67 -24.79
N ALA A 170 18.91 -47.50 -23.86
CA ALA A 170 19.42 -48.85 -23.61
C ALA A 170 18.49 -49.97 -24.11
N LEU A 171 17.58 -49.68 -25.06
CA LEU A 171 16.67 -50.63 -25.68
C LEU A 171 16.92 -50.73 -27.18
#